data_AF-A0A948ZJW4-F1
#
_entry.id   AF-A0A948ZJW4-F1
#
_cell.length_a   1.000
_cell.length_b   1.000
_cell.length_c   1.000
_cell.angle_alpha   90.00
_cell.angle_beta   90.00
_cell.angle_gamma   90.00
#
_symmetry.space_group_name_H-M   'P 1'
#
loop_
_entity.id
_entity.type
_entity.pdbx_description
1 polymer ?
#
loop_
_entity_poly.entity_id
_entity_poly.type
_entity_poly.pdbx_seq_one_letter_code
_entity_poly.pdbx_strand_id
1 'polypeptide(L)'
;MGRRLTSLQSSTSRRGFLKTSGTALAGTTVLSAIAARAHAAEKNTIKLALIGCGGRGAGAALNALSTKGPTVLWAMADVFEDRLRSSLKSLAKHSAESVDVPEDRRYVGMDAYRKAIDSLDPGSVVLLATPPAFRPIHLEYAVQKRMHVFMEKSFAVDAPGIRRVLKAGEEATKKNLKIVGGLMSRHYGPLEEAVRQIHDGAIGEVITCWAYREHAPVGFTPKSPGASELAHQIRNYSNFTWLNGSFLLDWLIHNIDVCCWVKDAWPVSAQGQGGRQVRKEPDQLFDHYAVEYTFADGTRLMAQGRHLAGCWGFFGDVIHGAKGSAILGEGQPQPRIYKSHVQTPESLIWQHKGPRRSPYQVEHDRLFEAIRQDKPYNETERCAKAAMAGILGRMAAESGKLVTWDEALASNLELSPGLDHYTMESDPPVMPDPQGRYPIAMPGETKVL
;
A
#
# COMPACT_ATOMS: atom_id res chain seq x y z
N MET A 1 17.60 -54.22 -63.58
CA MET A 1 16.29 -54.11 -64.27
C MET A 1 15.23 -53.93 -63.19
N GLY A 2 14.43 -52.86 -63.27
CA GLY A 2 13.64 -52.37 -62.13
C GLY A 2 12.20 -52.89 -62.01
N ARG A 3 11.53 -52.35 -60.97
CA ARG A 3 10.06 -52.25 -60.71
C ARG A 3 9.34 -53.54 -60.27
N ARG A 4 8.28 -53.53 -59.46
CA ARG A 4 7.67 -52.67 -58.40
C ARG A 4 6.35 -53.40 -58.02
N LEU A 5 5.93 -53.30 -56.74
CA LEU A 5 4.53 -53.35 -56.22
C LEU A 5 3.78 -54.72 -56.30
N THR A 6 2.91 -55.15 -55.38
CA THR A 6 2.03 -54.44 -54.43
C THR A 6 1.50 -55.39 -53.31
N SER A 7 0.89 -54.79 -52.28
CA SER A 7 0.28 -55.29 -51.03
C SER A 7 -0.93 -56.26 -51.19
N LEU A 8 -1.52 -56.93 -50.17
CA LEU A 8 -2.15 -56.55 -48.88
C LEU A 8 -2.31 -57.80 -47.97
N GLN A 9 -1.91 -57.76 -46.69
CA GLN A 9 -2.72 -57.65 -45.45
C GLN A 9 -3.87 -58.66 -45.20
N SER A 10 -3.86 -59.31 -44.02
CA SER A 10 -4.86 -59.10 -42.96
C SER A 10 -4.43 -59.75 -41.62
N SER A 11 -4.98 -59.24 -40.52
CA SER A 11 -4.50 -59.31 -39.13
C SER A 11 -5.49 -59.95 -38.16
N THR A 12 -5.01 -60.54 -37.06
CA THR A 12 -5.68 -60.56 -35.72
C THR A 12 -4.65 -61.06 -34.68
N SER A 13 -4.13 -60.27 -33.73
CA SER A 13 -4.62 -59.69 -32.47
C SER A 13 -4.35 -60.51 -31.18
N ARG A 14 -3.63 -59.85 -30.26
CA ARG A 14 -3.63 -59.89 -28.77
C ARG A 14 -3.13 -61.15 -28.02
N ARG A 15 -2.07 -60.92 -27.22
CA ARG A 15 -1.51 -61.72 -26.10
C ARG A 15 -0.21 -62.49 -26.42
N GLY A 16 0.84 -61.75 -26.73
CA GLY A 16 2.25 -62.16 -26.65
C GLY A 16 3.02 -61.17 -25.78
N PHE A 17 2.60 -61.06 -24.52
CA PHE A 17 3.21 -60.28 -23.46
C PHE A 17 4.55 -60.96 -23.08
N LEU A 18 5.62 -60.17 -22.94
CA LEU A 18 6.93 -60.51 -22.37
C LEU A 18 7.90 -61.36 -23.21
N LYS A 19 8.88 -60.65 -23.80
CA LYS A 19 10.25 -61.02 -24.24
C LYS A 19 10.47 -60.34 -25.59
N THR A 20 11.32 -59.34 -25.78
CA THR A 20 12.65 -59.10 -25.26
C THR A 20 13.03 -57.70 -25.75
N SER A 21 13.37 -56.77 -24.86
CA SER A 21 14.18 -55.57 -25.19
C SER A 21 14.57 -54.86 -23.89
N GLY A 22 15.35 -55.56 -23.07
CA GLY A 22 16.13 -54.92 -22.02
C GLY A 22 17.47 -54.51 -22.62
N THR A 23 17.57 -53.27 -23.10
CA THR A 23 18.79 -52.44 -23.10
C THR A 23 18.43 -51.06 -23.65
N ALA A 24 18.75 -50.01 -22.87
CA ALA A 24 18.61 -48.57 -23.15
C ALA A 24 17.26 -47.91 -22.81
N LEU A 25 16.95 -47.71 -21.52
CA LEU A 25 15.99 -46.69 -21.06
C LEU A 25 16.21 -46.25 -19.59
N ALA A 26 17.46 -46.26 -19.11
CA ALA A 26 17.81 -45.82 -17.75
C ALA A 26 18.34 -44.37 -17.67
N GLY A 27 18.16 -43.56 -18.73
CA GLY A 27 18.64 -42.17 -18.78
C GLY A 27 17.56 -41.10 -18.99
N THR A 28 16.32 -41.49 -19.31
CA THR A 28 15.27 -40.52 -19.67
C THR A 28 14.41 -40.09 -18.49
N THR A 29 14.24 -40.91 -17.44
CA THR A 29 13.35 -40.56 -16.32
C THR A 29 13.88 -39.40 -15.47
N VAL A 30 15.20 -39.30 -15.29
CA VAL A 30 15.82 -38.19 -14.56
C VAL A 30 15.79 -36.90 -15.38
N LEU A 31 16.07 -36.96 -16.69
CA LEU A 31 15.96 -35.80 -17.58
C LEU A 31 14.51 -35.32 -17.75
N SER A 32 13.54 -36.22 -17.85
CA SER A 32 12.12 -35.86 -17.94
C SER A 32 11.60 -35.28 -16.62
N ALA A 33 12.05 -35.79 -15.47
CA ALA A 33 11.69 -35.23 -14.16
C ALA A 33 12.36 -33.87 -13.91
N ILE A 34 13.61 -33.67 -14.34
CA ILE A 34 14.31 -32.39 -14.26
C ILE A 34 13.71 -31.38 -15.24
N ALA A 35 13.43 -31.78 -16.48
CA ALA A 35 12.77 -30.92 -17.48
C ALA A 35 11.33 -30.57 -17.07
N ALA A 36 10.56 -31.51 -16.50
CA ALA A 36 9.24 -31.23 -15.97
C ALA A 36 9.29 -30.34 -14.71
N ARG A 37 10.28 -30.50 -13.83
CA ARG A 37 10.49 -29.60 -12.68
C ARG A 37 10.99 -28.22 -13.11
N ALA A 38 11.85 -28.13 -14.12
CA ALA A 38 12.30 -26.87 -14.71
C ALA A 38 11.16 -26.14 -15.43
N HIS A 39 10.37 -26.83 -16.27
CA HIS A 39 9.17 -26.26 -16.89
C HIS A 39 8.05 -25.94 -15.89
N ALA A 40 7.90 -26.70 -14.81
CA ALA A 40 6.92 -26.38 -13.76
C ALA A 40 7.38 -25.21 -12.88
N ALA A 41 8.69 -25.06 -12.65
CA ALA A 41 9.27 -23.87 -12.01
C ALA A 41 9.09 -22.63 -12.91
N GLU A 42 9.30 -22.78 -14.22
CA GLU A 42 9.07 -21.73 -15.22
C GLU A 42 7.59 -21.31 -15.28
N LYS A 43 6.64 -22.26 -15.26
CA LYS A 43 5.19 -21.98 -15.30
C LYS A 43 4.59 -21.37 -14.03
N ASN A 44 5.25 -21.51 -12.88
CA ASN A 44 4.76 -21.01 -11.58
C ASN A 44 5.51 -19.78 -11.05
N THR A 45 6.45 -19.23 -11.84
CA THR A 45 7.20 -18.03 -11.47
C THR A 45 6.30 -16.80 -11.55
N ILE A 46 6.18 -16.06 -10.45
CA ILE A 46 5.43 -14.80 -10.42
C ILE A 46 6.37 -13.67 -10.84
N LYS A 47 6.04 -12.96 -11.92
CA LYS A 47 6.76 -11.76 -12.36
C LYS A 47 6.24 -10.53 -11.63
N LEU A 48 7.16 -9.65 -11.23
CA LEU A 48 6.86 -8.39 -10.56
C LEU A 48 7.18 -7.18 -11.45
N ALA A 49 6.30 -6.19 -11.48
CA ALA A 49 6.65 -4.83 -11.90
C ALA A 49 6.67 -3.90 -10.68
N LEU A 50 7.77 -3.17 -10.48
CA LEU A 50 7.86 -2.12 -9.47
C LEU A 50 7.56 -0.75 -10.10
N ILE A 51 6.53 -0.06 -9.59
CA ILE A 51 6.14 1.28 -10.04
C ILE A 51 6.34 2.26 -8.88
N GLY A 52 7.32 3.15 -9.01
CA GLY A 52 7.82 3.99 -7.93
C GLY A 52 9.05 3.36 -7.26
N CYS A 53 10.23 3.76 -7.71
CA CYS A 53 11.54 3.24 -7.32
C CYS A 53 12.16 4.03 -6.13
N GLY A 54 11.30 4.53 -5.23
CA GLY A 54 11.74 5.12 -3.97
C GLY A 54 12.17 4.07 -2.93
N GLY A 55 12.65 4.52 -1.77
CA GLY A 55 13.12 3.62 -0.70
C GLY A 55 12.04 2.63 -0.23
N ARG A 56 10.80 3.09 -0.09
CA ARG A 56 9.66 2.22 0.27
C ARG A 56 9.35 1.19 -0.82
N GLY A 57 9.38 1.60 -2.09
CA GLY A 57 9.18 0.72 -3.24
C GLY A 57 10.25 -0.37 -3.36
N ALA A 58 11.53 -0.02 -3.18
CA ALA A 58 12.61 -1.00 -3.09
C ALA A 58 12.38 -2.00 -1.95
N GLY A 59 11.96 -1.51 -0.77
CA GLY A 59 11.62 -2.38 0.36
C GLY A 59 10.45 -3.34 0.06
N ALA A 60 9.38 -2.86 -0.59
CA ALA A 60 8.26 -3.70 -1.00
C ALA A 60 8.67 -4.76 -2.03
N ALA A 61 9.55 -4.41 -2.98
CA ALA A 61 10.11 -5.38 -3.92
C ALA A 61 10.93 -6.45 -3.20
N LEU A 62 11.77 -6.09 -2.22
CA LEU A 62 12.50 -7.07 -1.41
C LEU A 62 11.57 -8.00 -0.63
N ASN A 63 10.50 -7.46 -0.01
CA ASN A 63 9.52 -8.28 0.70
C ASN A 63 8.83 -9.27 -0.24
N ALA A 64 8.43 -8.81 -1.44
CA ALA A 64 7.80 -9.63 -2.47
C ALA A 64 8.73 -10.76 -2.96
N LEU A 65 10.01 -10.45 -3.21
CA LEU A 65 11.02 -11.42 -3.62
C LEU A 65 11.35 -12.44 -2.52
N SER A 66 11.11 -12.08 -1.25
CA SER A 66 11.35 -12.95 -0.09
C SER A 66 10.17 -13.87 0.23
N THR A 67 9.05 -13.79 -0.52
CA THR A 67 7.89 -14.66 -0.33
C THR A 67 8.18 -16.10 -0.78
N LYS A 68 7.34 -17.05 -0.35
CA LYS A 68 7.49 -18.46 -0.74
C LYS A 68 7.21 -18.66 -2.24
N GLY A 69 8.02 -19.51 -2.87
CA GLY A 69 7.89 -19.93 -4.27
C GLY A 69 8.67 -19.03 -5.24
N PRO A 70 8.81 -19.42 -6.51
CA PRO A 70 9.62 -18.68 -7.47
C PRO A 70 8.97 -17.33 -7.82
N THR A 71 9.73 -16.26 -7.65
CA THR A 71 9.32 -14.87 -7.90
C THR A 71 10.50 -14.12 -8.51
N VAL A 72 10.24 -13.26 -9.51
CA VAL A 72 11.28 -12.48 -10.20
C VAL A 72 10.82 -11.04 -10.40
N LEU A 73 11.70 -10.08 -10.11
CA LEU A 73 11.50 -8.69 -10.52
C LEU A 73 11.80 -8.57 -12.01
N TRP A 74 10.78 -8.24 -12.78
CA TRP A 74 10.79 -8.28 -14.24
C TRP A 74 10.93 -6.90 -14.89
N ALA A 75 10.24 -5.90 -14.32
CA ALA A 75 10.24 -4.54 -14.85
C ALA A 75 10.23 -3.50 -13.73
N MET A 76 10.78 -2.32 -14.04
CA MET A 76 10.80 -1.17 -13.13
C MET A 76 10.36 0.10 -13.86
N ALA A 77 9.56 0.93 -13.17
CA ALA A 77 9.13 2.22 -13.64
C ALA A 77 9.29 3.30 -12.57
N ASP A 78 9.79 4.46 -12.98
CA ASP A 78 9.81 5.70 -12.18
C ASP A 78 9.73 6.91 -13.11
N VAL A 79 9.33 8.07 -12.60
CA VAL A 79 9.43 9.31 -13.37
C VAL A 79 10.86 9.87 -13.39
N PHE A 80 11.72 9.34 -12.51
CA PHE A 80 13.11 9.77 -12.32
C PHE A 80 14.11 8.62 -12.52
N GLU A 81 14.96 8.75 -13.54
CA GLU A 81 16.02 7.77 -13.88
C GLU A 81 16.97 7.51 -12.69
N ASP A 82 17.33 8.53 -11.92
CA ASP A 82 18.22 8.39 -10.75
C ASP A 82 17.61 7.49 -9.66
N ARG A 83 16.28 7.56 -9.47
CA ARG A 83 15.56 6.70 -8.52
C ARG A 83 15.55 5.26 -8.99
N LEU A 84 15.23 5.03 -10.27
CA LEU A 84 15.24 3.70 -10.87
C LEU A 84 16.61 3.04 -10.74
N ARG A 85 17.69 3.73 -11.16
CA ARG A 85 19.06 3.19 -11.09
C ARG A 85 19.50 2.86 -9.67
N SER A 86 19.23 3.77 -8.73
CA SER A 86 19.61 3.59 -7.32
C SER A 86 18.89 2.40 -6.69
N SER A 87 17.58 2.28 -6.95
CA SER A 87 16.75 1.17 -6.49
C SER A 87 17.21 -0.16 -7.07
N LEU A 88 17.43 -0.23 -8.40
CA LEU A 88 17.89 -1.43 -9.07
C LEU A 88 19.24 -1.91 -8.53
N LYS A 89 20.19 -0.98 -8.32
CA LYS A 89 21.49 -1.29 -7.71
C LYS A 89 21.33 -1.88 -6.30
N SER A 90 20.43 -1.32 -5.50
CA SER A 90 20.13 -1.83 -4.16
C SER A 90 19.51 -3.22 -4.21
N LEU A 91 18.52 -3.44 -5.07
CA LEU A 91 17.82 -4.71 -5.23
C LEU A 91 18.75 -5.82 -5.72
N ALA A 92 19.56 -5.55 -6.75
CA ALA A 92 20.53 -6.50 -7.28
C ALA A 92 21.58 -6.90 -6.24
N LYS A 93 21.93 -6.02 -5.30
CA LYS A 93 22.85 -6.35 -4.20
C LYS A 93 22.25 -7.36 -3.20
N HIS A 94 20.93 -7.33 -2.97
CA HIS A 94 20.28 -8.16 -1.95
C HIS A 94 19.63 -9.43 -2.51
N SER A 95 19.25 -9.44 -3.79
CA SER A 95 18.48 -10.53 -4.41
C SER A 95 18.86 -10.73 -5.88
N ALA A 96 20.17 -10.78 -6.18
CA ALA A 96 20.70 -10.84 -7.55
C ALA A 96 20.03 -11.89 -8.46
N GLU A 97 19.82 -13.11 -7.94
CA GLU A 97 19.24 -14.22 -8.71
C GLU A 97 17.76 -14.03 -9.06
N SER A 98 17.07 -13.10 -8.40
CA SER A 98 15.62 -12.85 -8.57
C SER A 98 15.34 -11.47 -9.17
N VAL A 99 16.36 -10.80 -9.71
CA VAL A 99 16.24 -9.50 -10.39
C VAL A 99 16.63 -9.67 -11.86
N ASP A 100 15.63 -9.68 -12.75
CA ASP A 100 15.77 -9.76 -14.20
C ASP A 100 15.17 -8.50 -14.85
N VAL A 101 15.89 -7.38 -14.75
CA VAL A 101 15.47 -6.07 -15.26
C VAL A 101 16.51 -5.52 -16.25
N PRO A 102 16.58 -6.06 -17.48
CA PRO A 102 17.40 -5.52 -18.57
C PRO A 102 16.97 -4.09 -18.95
N GLU A 103 17.79 -3.39 -19.73
CA GLU A 103 17.58 -1.97 -20.06
C GLU A 103 16.24 -1.68 -20.74
N ASP A 104 15.76 -2.60 -21.59
CA ASP A 104 14.47 -2.49 -22.30
C ASP A 104 13.24 -2.70 -21.40
N ARG A 105 13.43 -3.09 -20.13
CA ARG A 105 12.39 -3.20 -19.08
C ARG A 105 12.58 -2.20 -17.93
N ARG A 106 13.37 -1.15 -18.18
CA ARG A 106 13.53 0.02 -17.31
C ARG A 106 12.84 1.21 -17.97
N TYR A 107 11.72 1.62 -17.41
CA TYR A 107 10.87 2.63 -18.02
C TYR A 107 10.93 3.93 -17.22
N VAL A 108 11.15 5.06 -17.90
CA VAL A 108 11.15 6.39 -17.28
C VAL A 108 10.16 7.33 -17.94
N GLY A 109 9.44 8.08 -17.11
CA GLY A 109 8.44 9.07 -17.52
C GLY A 109 7.07 8.84 -16.91
N MET A 110 6.14 9.77 -17.12
CA MET A 110 4.77 9.71 -16.58
C MET A 110 3.98 8.51 -17.09
N ASP A 111 4.27 8.02 -18.30
CA ASP A 111 3.63 6.84 -18.90
C ASP A 111 4.35 5.51 -18.59
N ALA A 112 5.48 5.56 -17.88
CA ALA A 112 6.34 4.40 -17.62
C ALA A 112 5.62 3.27 -16.89
N TYR A 113 4.67 3.60 -16.01
CA TYR A 113 3.87 2.60 -15.30
C TYR A 113 3.09 1.71 -16.27
N ARG A 114 2.57 2.26 -17.37
CA ARG A 114 1.83 1.48 -18.38
C ARG A 114 2.76 0.49 -19.06
N LYS A 115 3.93 0.95 -19.50
CA LYS A 115 4.96 0.13 -20.16
C LYS A 115 5.42 -1.02 -19.27
N ALA A 116 5.67 -0.75 -17.98
CA ALA A 116 6.03 -1.78 -17.01
C ALA A 116 4.93 -2.83 -16.83
N ILE A 117 3.67 -2.40 -16.70
CA ILE A 117 2.52 -3.31 -16.56
C ILE A 117 2.29 -4.12 -17.85
N ASP A 118 2.42 -3.49 -19.02
CA ASP A 118 2.20 -4.13 -20.31
C ASP A 118 3.30 -5.15 -20.67
N SER A 119 4.46 -5.08 -20.00
CA SER A 119 5.51 -6.08 -20.13
C SER A 119 5.23 -7.39 -19.38
N LEU A 120 4.19 -7.44 -18.54
CA LEU A 120 3.83 -8.59 -17.72
C LEU A 120 2.74 -9.47 -18.35
N ASP A 121 2.74 -10.75 -17.99
CA ASP A 121 1.66 -11.69 -18.31
C ASP A 121 0.49 -11.51 -17.32
N PRO A 122 -0.79 -11.70 -17.75
CA PRO A 122 -1.94 -11.72 -16.84
C PRO A 122 -1.75 -12.64 -15.63
N GLY A 123 -2.14 -12.19 -14.44
CA GLY A 123 -1.90 -12.90 -13.17
C GLY A 123 -0.54 -12.60 -12.51
N SER A 124 0.31 -11.79 -13.13
CA SER A 124 1.52 -11.24 -12.50
C SER A 124 1.17 -10.22 -11.41
N VAL A 125 2.17 -9.77 -10.65
CA VAL A 125 2.01 -8.81 -9.55
C VAL A 125 2.60 -7.45 -9.90
N VAL A 126 1.86 -6.40 -9.60
CA VAL A 126 2.31 -5.02 -9.69
C VAL A 126 2.48 -4.45 -8.29
N LEU A 127 3.64 -3.87 -8.00
CA LEU A 127 3.93 -3.16 -6.75
C LEU A 127 3.79 -1.65 -7.00
N LEU A 128 2.75 -1.05 -6.42
CA LEU A 128 2.47 0.38 -6.53
C LEU A 128 3.01 1.13 -5.32
N ALA A 129 4.09 1.87 -5.52
CA ALA A 129 4.82 2.61 -4.48
C ALA A 129 5.08 4.09 -4.87
N THR A 130 4.27 4.63 -5.77
CA THR A 130 4.25 6.06 -6.13
C THR A 130 3.48 6.90 -5.09
N PRO A 131 3.60 8.24 -5.11
CA PRO A 131 2.75 9.11 -4.29
C PRO A 131 1.25 8.77 -4.41
N PRO A 132 0.44 8.94 -3.34
CA PRO A 132 -0.94 8.46 -3.30
C PRO A 132 -1.84 9.08 -4.38
N ALA A 133 -1.56 10.30 -4.85
CA ALA A 133 -2.33 10.93 -5.93
C ALA A 133 -2.36 10.11 -7.23
N PHE A 134 -1.26 9.44 -7.56
CA PHE A 134 -1.17 8.60 -8.77
C PHE A 134 -1.79 7.21 -8.57
N ARG A 135 -2.12 6.83 -7.33
CA ARG A 135 -2.47 5.46 -7.01
C ARG A 135 -3.77 4.97 -7.67
N PRO A 136 -4.85 5.76 -7.71
CA PRO A 136 -6.08 5.34 -8.38
C PRO A 136 -5.83 4.99 -9.86
N ILE A 137 -5.05 5.83 -10.56
CA ILE A 137 -4.70 5.67 -11.97
C ILE A 137 -3.95 4.35 -12.21
N HIS A 138 -2.91 4.11 -11.40
CA HIS A 138 -2.09 2.91 -11.54
C HIS A 138 -2.86 1.63 -11.19
N LEU A 139 -3.70 1.68 -10.15
CA LEU A 139 -4.52 0.56 -9.72
C LEU A 139 -5.55 0.18 -10.79
N GLU A 140 -6.29 1.15 -11.33
CA GLU A 140 -7.25 0.93 -12.40
C GLU A 140 -6.61 0.25 -13.61
N TYR A 141 -5.43 0.73 -14.04
CA TYR A 141 -4.73 0.14 -15.17
C TYR A 141 -4.24 -1.28 -14.87
N ALA A 142 -3.68 -1.54 -13.69
CA ALA A 142 -3.25 -2.86 -13.28
C ALA A 142 -4.43 -3.87 -13.26
N VAL A 143 -5.58 -3.46 -12.72
CA VAL A 143 -6.80 -4.29 -12.69
C VAL A 143 -7.37 -4.49 -14.10
N GLN A 144 -7.34 -3.47 -14.96
CA GLN A 144 -7.71 -3.59 -16.37
C GLN A 144 -6.86 -4.65 -17.08
N LYS A 145 -5.55 -4.68 -16.80
CA LYS A 145 -4.57 -5.62 -17.35
C LYS A 145 -4.55 -6.98 -16.65
N ARG A 146 -5.47 -7.21 -15.69
CA ARG A 146 -5.62 -8.47 -14.94
C ARG A 146 -4.39 -8.81 -14.07
N MET A 147 -3.83 -7.80 -13.43
CA MET A 147 -2.72 -7.95 -12.48
C MET A 147 -3.21 -8.08 -11.04
N HIS A 148 -2.50 -8.87 -10.25
CA HIS A 148 -2.55 -8.79 -8.80
C HIS A 148 -1.76 -7.57 -8.33
N VAL A 149 -2.12 -7.01 -7.18
CA VAL A 149 -1.57 -5.71 -6.75
C VAL A 149 -1.16 -5.72 -5.30
N PHE A 150 0.05 -5.25 -5.03
CA PHE A 150 0.37 -4.62 -3.75
C PHE A 150 0.35 -3.11 -3.96
N MET A 151 -0.30 -2.37 -3.07
CA MET A 151 -0.34 -0.92 -3.14
C MET A 151 0.02 -0.32 -1.78
N GLU A 152 1.09 0.47 -1.69
CA GLU A 152 1.44 1.22 -0.47
C GLU A 152 0.33 2.17 0.03
N LYS A 153 0.25 2.44 1.32
CA LYS A 153 -0.62 3.53 1.80
C LYS A 153 -0.16 4.88 1.18
N SER A 154 -1.04 5.85 0.87
CA SER A 154 -2.40 6.09 1.39
C SER A 154 -3.54 6.02 0.35
N PHE A 155 -3.35 5.29 -0.74
CA PHE A 155 -4.37 4.86 -1.72
C PHE A 155 -5.05 5.93 -2.60
N ALA A 156 -5.34 7.12 -2.09
CA ALA A 156 -5.82 8.30 -2.82
C ALA A 156 -5.60 9.56 -1.97
N VAL A 157 -5.93 10.74 -2.48
CA VAL A 157 -5.79 12.03 -1.75
C VAL A 157 -7.10 12.81 -1.60
N ASP A 158 -8.14 12.41 -2.32
CA ASP A 158 -9.45 13.05 -2.37
C ASP A 158 -10.56 12.02 -2.64
N ALA A 159 -11.81 12.46 -2.49
CA ALA A 159 -12.98 11.59 -2.64
C ALA A 159 -13.16 11.04 -4.07
N PRO A 160 -12.95 11.80 -5.15
CA PRO A 160 -12.91 11.24 -6.51
C PRO A 160 -11.92 10.08 -6.65
N GLY A 161 -10.69 10.24 -6.13
CA GLY A 161 -9.69 9.18 -6.10
C GLY A 161 -10.11 7.96 -5.28
N ILE A 162 -10.76 8.16 -4.13
CA ILE A 162 -11.31 7.05 -3.31
C ILE A 162 -12.37 6.27 -4.08
N ARG A 163 -13.31 6.94 -4.77
CA ARG A 163 -14.34 6.26 -5.58
C ARG A 163 -13.72 5.46 -6.72
N ARG A 164 -12.66 5.97 -7.35
CA ARG A 164 -11.86 5.24 -8.35
C ARG A 164 -11.23 3.97 -7.77
N VAL A 165 -10.61 4.06 -6.59
CA VAL A 165 -10.03 2.91 -5.88
C VAL A 165 -11.09 1.85 -5.54
N LEU A 166 -12.24 2.26 -4.99
CA LEU A 166 -13.35 1.35 -4.68
C LEU A 166 -13.84 0.61 -5.93
N LYS A 167 -14.09 1.34 -7.02
CA LYS A 167 -14.49 0.76 -8.31
C LYS A 167 -13.45 -0.23 -8.84
N ALA A 168 -12.16 0.10 -8.78
CA ALA A 168 -11.09 -0.82 -9.18
C ALA A 168 -11.06 -2.08 -8.29
N GLY A 169 -11.34 -1.95 -7.00
CA GLY A 169 -11.48 -3.08 -6.06
C GLY A 169 -12.65 -4.00 -6.40
N GLU A 170 -13.81 -3.44 -6.75
CA GLU A 170 -14.97 -4.23 -7.20
C GLU A 170 -14.64 -5.00 -8.49
N GLU A 171 -14.00 -4.35 -9.47
CA GLU A 171 -13.57 -4.99 -10.70
C GLU A 171 -12.51 -6.07 -10.48
N ALA A 172 -11.59 -5.87 -9.53
CA ALA A 172 -10.63 -6.87 -9.12
C ALA A 172 -11.30 -8.11 -8.53
N THR A 173 -12.32 -7.92 -7.70
CA THR A 173 -13.12 -9.01 -7.12
C THR A 173 -13.80 -9.83 -8.22
N LYS A 174 -14.46 -9.18 -9.19
CA LYS A 174 -15.10 -9.85 -10.34
C LYS A 174 -14.11 -10.69 -11.16
N LYS A 175 -12.84 -10.28 -11.20
CA LYS A 175 -11.75 -10.95 -11.93
C LYS A 175 -10.96 -11.94 -11.08
N ASN A 176 -11.33 -12.15 -9.80
CA ASN A 176 -10.57 -12.93 -8.82
C ASN A 176 -9.09 -12.50 -8.73
N LEU A 177 -8.84 -11.18 -8.78
CA LEU A 177 -7.52 -10.59 -8.57
C LEU A 177 -7.30 -10.33 -7.08
N LYS A 178 -6.07 -10.57 -6.63
CA LYS A 178 -5.66 -10.41 -5.24
C LYS A 178 -5.04 -9.04 -5.06
N ILE A 179 -5.50 -8.30 -4.06
CA ILE A 179 -5.03 -6.96 -3.74
C ILE A 179 -4.75 -6.85 -2.25
N VAL A 180 -3.53 -6.39 -1.93
CA VAL A 180 -3.11 -6.02 -0.57
C VAL A 180 -2.72 -4.56 -0.54
N GLY A 181 -3.19 -3.86 0.49
CA GLY A 181 -2.75 -2.49 0.76
C GLY A 181 -1.72 -2.47 1.88
N GLY A 182 -0.74 -1.57 1.78
CA GLY A 182 0.35 -1.37 2.74
C GLY A 182 -0.09 -0.77 4.09
N LEU A 183 -1.27 -1.13 4.60
CA LEU A 183 -1.68 -0.88 5.98
C LEU A 183 -1.04 -1.93 6.90
N MET A 184 0.30 -1.95 6.95
CA MET A 184 1.09 -3.00 7.59
C MET A 184 0.67 -3.30 9.05
N SER A 185 0.14 -2.32 9.79
CA SER A 185 -0.42 -2.51 11.13
C SER A 185 -1.51 -3.60 11.18
N ARG A 186 -2.33 -3.74 10.13
CA ARG A 186 -3.35 -4.80 9.97
C ARG A 186 -2.75 -6.20 9.77
N HIS A 187 -1.44 -6.29 9.54
CA HIS A 187 -0.69 -7.52 9.34
C HIS A 187 0.29 -7.78 10.48
N TYR A 188 0.20 -6.99 11.56
CA TYR A 188 1.03 -7.18 12.74
C TYR A 188 0.33 -8.10 13.74
N GLY A 189 0.71 -9.38 13.77
CA GLY A 189 0.08 -10.41 14.61
C GLY A 189 -0.12 -10.04 16.10
N PRO A 190 0.84 -9.40 16.78
CA PRO A 190 0.63 -8.92 18.15
C PRO A 190 -0.49 -7.88 18.27
N LEU A 191 -0.65 -7.01 17.27
CA LEU A 191 -1.74 -6.04 17.24
C LEU A 191 -3.08 -6.71 16.91
N GLU A 192 -3.11 -7.65 15.96
CA GLU A 192 -4.30 -8.49 15.70
C GLU A 192 -4.80 -9.16 16.98
N GLU A 193 -3.90 -9.73 17.78
CA GLU A 193 -4.24 -10.38 19.05
C GLU A 193 -4.72 -9.38 20.12
N ALA A 194 -4.14 -8.17 20.17
CA ALA A 194 -4.58 -7.13 21.09
C ALA A 194 -5.99 -6.64 20.76
N VAL A 195 -6.26 -6.38 19.47
CA VAL A 195 -7.59 -5.95 19.00
C VAL A 195 -8.63 -7.04 19.25
N ARG A 196 -8.30 -8.31 18.96
CA ARG A 196 -9.18 -9.44 19.24
C ARG A 196 -9.59 -9.49 20.72
N GLN A 197 -8.64 -9.34 21.64
CA GLN A 197 -8.96 -9.33 23.07
C GLN A 197 -9.82 -8.15 23.50
N ILE A 198 -9.63 -6.97 22.88
CA ILE A 198 -10.50 -5.82 23.13
C ILE A 198 -11.93 -6.12 22.66
N HIS A 199 -12.09 -6.69 21.47
CA HIS A 199 -13.40 -7.13 20.95
C HIS A 199 -14.02 -8.24 21.82
N ASP A 200 -13.22 -9.11 22.42
CA ASP A 200 -13.64 -10.12 23.41
C ASP A 200 -13.99 -9.50 24.79
N GLY A 201 -13.89 -8.18 24.94
CA GLY A 201 -14.35 -7.44 26.12
C GLY A 201 -13.31 -7.19 27.21
N ALA A 202 -12.00 -7.37 26.91
CA ALA A 202 -10.91 -7.22 27.90
C ALA A 202 -10.89 -5.85 28.62
N ILE A 203 -11.43 -4.80 27.98
CA ILE A 203 -11.54 -3.46 28.55
C ILE A 203 -13.00 -2.95 28.65
N GLY A 204 -13.98 -3.82 28.46
CA GLY A 204 -15.39 -3.44 28.31
C GLY A 204 -15.66 -2.72 26.98
N GLU A 205 -16.79 -2.01 26.90
CA GLU A 205 -17.16 -1.20 25.73
C GLU A 205 -16.12 -0.10 25.48
N VAL A 206 -15.68 0.07 24.24
CA VAL A 206 -14.73 1.12 23.84
C VAL A 206 -15.43 2.48 23.88
N ILE A 207 -14.94 3.39 24.72
CA ILE A 207 -15.54 4.72 24.95
C ILE A 207 -14.84 5.80 24.12
N THR A 208 -13.50 5.74 24.03
CA THR A 208 -12.73 6.66 23.21
C THR A 208 -11.42 6.03 22.75
N CYS A 209 -10.99 6.45 21.58
CA CYS A 209 -9.67 6.13 21.04
C CYS A 209 -8.87 7.43 20.89
N TRP A 210 -7.55 7.34 21.08
CA TRP A 210 -6.62 8.42 20.81
C TRP A 210 -5.57 7.92 19.82
N ALA A 211 -5.44 8.58 18.67
CA ALA A 211 -4.42 8.28 17.67
C ALA A 211 -3.34 9.37 17.72
N TYR A 212 -2.06 8.98 17.86
CA TYR A 212 -0.95 9.92 17.94
C TYR A 212 0.18 9.61 16.97
N ARG A 213 0.69 10.66 16.32
CA ARG A 213 1.99 10.63 15.65
C ARG A 213 2.66 11.98 15.82
N GLU A 214 3.45 12.03 16.88
CA GLU A 214 4.14 13.23 17.33
C GLU A 214 5.63 13.07 17.05
N HIS A 215 6.17 13.83 16.09
CA HIS A 215 7.60 13.78 15.77
C HIS A 215 8.14 15.11 15.24
N ALA A 216 9.43 15.13 14.92
CA ALA A 216 10.10 16.26 14.29
C ALA A 216 9.65 16.45 12.82
N PRO A 217 9.87 17.62 12.21
CA PRO A 217 9.49 17.87 10.82
C PRO A 217 10.02 16.82 9.83
N VAL A 218 9.22 16.53 8.81
CA VAL A 218 9.65 15.78 7.63
C VAL A 218 10.54 16.68 6.77
N GLY A 219 11.56 16.09 6.14
CA GLY A 219 12.51 16.84 5.32
C GLY A 219 11.87 17.47 4.08
N PHE A 220 12.36 18.65 3.73
CA PHE A 220 12.08 19.36 2.48
C PHE A 220 13.38 19.61 1.74
N THR A 221 13.41 19.28 0.44
CA THR A 221 14.58 19.51 -0.40
C THR A 221 14.30 20.69 -1.34
N PRO A 222 15.12 21.77 -1.28
CA PRO A 222 14.98 22.89 -2.20
C PRO A 222 14.98 22.45 -3.67
N LYS A 223 14.24 23.20 -4.49
CA LYS A 223 14.18 22.97 -5.93
C LYS A 223 15.56 23.05 -6.56
N SER A 224 15.96 22.01 -7.28
CA SER A 224 17.21 21.99 -8.01
C SER A 224 17.16 22.99 -9.18
N PRO A 225 18.27 23.68 -9.51
CA PRO A 225 18.33 24.55 -10.67
C PRO A 225 17.89 23.82 -11.95
N GLY A 226 17.01 24.42 -12.74
CA GLY A 226 16.50 23.86 -13.99
C GLY A 226 15.45 22.75 -13.86
N ALA A 227 15.10 22.30 -12.66
CA ALA A 227 13.99 21.36 -12.47
C ALA A 227 12.64 22.05 -12.73
N SER A 228 11.72 21.34 -13.40
CA SER A 228 10.33 21.80 -13.51
C SER A 228 9.64 21.84 -12.16
N GLU A 229 8.57 22.60 -12.05
CA GLU A 229 7.81 22.72 -10.81
C GLU A 229 7.15 21.38 -10.44
N LEU A 230 6.58 20.69 -11.42
CA LEU A 230 6.05 19.33 -11.24
C LEU A 230 7.11 18.36 -10.71
N ALA A 231 8.31 18.34 -11.30
CA ALA A 231 9.39 17.47 -10.84
C ALA A 231 9.82 17.80 -9.40
N HIS A 232 9.89 19.08 -9.04
CA HIS A 232 10.21 19.52 -7.68
C HIS A 232 9.17 19.02 -6.66
N GLN A 233 7.88 19.16 -6.98
CA GLN A 233 6.81 18.74 -6.10
C GLN A 233 6.74 17.21 -5.97
N ILE A 234 6.88 16.45 -7.07
CA ILE A 234 6.92 14.98 -7.00
C ILE A 234 8.11 14.49 -6.16
N ARG A 235 9.30 15.11 -6.28
CA ARG A 235 10.45 14.77 -5.43
C ARG A 235 10.21 15.07 -3.95
N ASN A 236 9.37 16.05 -3.66
CA ASN A 236 8.96 16.44 -2.32
C ASN A 236 7.51 16.02 -2.02
N TYR A 237 7.03 14.90 -2.56
CA TYR A 237 5.59 14.55 -2.52
C TYR A 237 4.97 14.69 -1.13
N SER A 238 5.69 14.29 -0.07
CA SER A 238 5.28 14.40 1.34
C SER A 238 5.07 15.82 1.86
N ASN A 239 5.25 16.86 1.04
CA ASN A 239 5.13 18.27 1.41
C ASN A 239 4.03 19.01 0.60
N PHE A 240 3.41 18.34 -0.38
CA PHE A 240 2.36 18.92 -1.23
C PHE A 240 1.04 18.16 -1.07
N THR A 241 -0.01 18.88 -0.67
CA THR A 241 -1.33 18.33 -0.33
C THR A 241 -1.95 17.57 -1.50
N TRP A 242 -1.76 18.04 -2.75
CA TRP A 242 -2.29 17.32 -3.91
C TRP A 242 -1.58 16.00 -4.22
N LEU A 243 -0.35 15.81 -3.75
CA LEU A 243 0.41 14.57 -3.95
C LEU A 243 0.25 13.58 -2.80
N ASN A 244 0.17 14.07 -1.57
CA ASN A 244 0.23 13.29 -0.33
C ASN A 244 -1.10 13.24 0.44
N GLY A 245 -2.04 14.14 0.14
CA GLY A 245 -3.30 14.29 0.83
C GLY A 245 -3.19 15.23 2.02
N SER A 246 -2.30 14.95 2.96
CA SER A 246 -1.84 15.83 4.04
C SER A 246 -0.97 14.99 4.97
N PHE A 247 -0.33 15.63 5.96
CA PHE A 247 0.28 14.86 7.04
C PHE A 247 -0.72 13.95 7.76
N LEU A 248 -1.95 14.43 8.00
CA LEU A 248 -3.00 13.65 8.65
C LEU A 248 -3.34 12.39 7.84
N LEU A 249 -3.52 12.52 6.52
CA LEU A 249 -3.77 11.36 5.67
C LEU A 249 -2.54 10.45 5.65
N ASP A 250 -1.39 10.94 5.19
CA ASP A 250 -0.33 10.00 4.84
C ASP A 250 0.41 9.41 6.03
N TRP A 251 0.59 10.18 7.09
CA TRP A 251 1.35 9.73 8.26
C TRP A 251 0.41 9.22 9.36
N LEU A 252 -0.78 9.79 9.54
CA LEU A 252 -1.67 9.36 10.63
C LEU A 252 -2.62 8.21 10.26
N ILE A 253 -2.74 7.84 8.97
CA ILE A 253 -3.65 6.78 8.51
C ILE A 253 -3.54 5.47 9.28
N HIS A 254 -2.33 5.00 9.61
CA HIS A 254 -2.19 3.72 10.34
C HIS A 254 -2.86 3.77 11.71
N ASN A 255 -2.64 4.85 12.47
CA ASN A 255 -3.19 5.04 13.80
C ASN A 255 -4.71 5.30 13.75
N ILE A 256 -5.17 6.11 12.79
CA ILE A 256 -6.60 6.33 12.55
C ILE A 256 -7.30 5.01 12.18
N ASP A 257 -6.73 4.23 11.27
CA ASP A 257 -7.24 2.93 10.85
C ASP A 257 -7.28 1.91 12.00
N VAL A 258 -6.25 1.86 12.85
CA VAL A 258 -6.23 1.00 14.03
C VAL A 258 -7.31 1.42 15.04
N CYS A 259 -7.52 2.72 15.25
CA CYS A 259 -8.60 3.18 16.11
C CYS A 259 -9.99 2.79 15.56
N CYS A 260 -10.21 2.91 14.26
CA CYS A 260 -11.43 2.45 13.59
C CYS A 260 -11.60 0.93 13.69
N TRP A 261 -10.49 0.17 13.62
CA TRP A 261 -10.49 -1.28 13.82
C TRP A 261 -10.90 -1.68 15.23
N VAL A 262 -10.29 -1.05 16.24
CA VAL A 262 -10.62 -1.28 17.65
C VAL A 262 -12.08 -0.97 17.92
N LYS A 263 -12.58 0.13 17.33
CA LYS A 263 -14.00 0.50 17.43
C LYS A 263 -14.94 -0.45 16.66
N ASP A 264 -14.40 -1.16 15.67
CA ASP A 264 -15.14 -1.94 14.67
C ASP A 264 -16.19 -1.10 13.92
N ALA A 265 -15.83 0.16 13.60
CA ALA A 265 -16.67 1.07 12.85
C ALA A 265 -15.84 2.14 12.13
N TRP A 266 -16.44 2.73 11.10
CA TRP A 266 -15.93 3.95 10.47
C TRP A 266 -16.65 5.17 11.06
N PRO A 267 -16.00 6.34 11.14
CA PRO A 267 -16.64 7.55 11.65
C PRO A 267 -17.74 8.04 10.70
N VAL A 268 -18.75 8.70 11.25
CA VAL A 268 -19.86 9.32 10.50
C VAL A 268 -19.64 10.81 10.26
N SER A 269 -18.76 11.45 11.04
CA SER A 269 -18.36 12.83 10.86
C SER A 269 -17.01 13.12 11.52
N ALA A 270 -16.41 14.24 11.15
CA ALA A 270 -15.26 14.80 11.83
C ALA A 270 -15.35 16.33 11.96
N GLN A 271 -14.72 16.87 13.00
CA GLN A 271 -14.42 18.29 13.16
C GLN A 271 -12.97 18.41 13.67
N GLY A 272 -12.27 19.49 13.37
CA GLY A 272 -10.88 19.59 13.82
C GLY A 272 -10.24 20.95 13.61
N GLN A 273 -8.99 21.02 14.07
CA GLN A 273 -8.15 22.21 14.05
C GLN A 273 -6.75 21.84 13.56
N GLY A 274 -6.07 22.79 12.96
CA GLY A 274 -4.69 22.64 12.53
C GLY A 274 -4.15 23.96 11.97
N GLY A 275 -2.86 23.98 11.69
CA GLY A 275 -2.24 25.16 11.10
C GLY A 275 -0.73 25.03 11.01
N ARG A 276 -0.07 26.17 10.81
CA ARG A 276 1.38 26.30 10.93
C ARG A 276 1.72 27.27 12.04
N GLN A 277 2.62 26.87 12.92
CA GLN A 277 3.20 27.76 13.93
C GLN A 277 4.69 28.01 13.69
N VAL A 278 5.47 26.98 13.33
CA VAL A 278 6.93 27.10 13.19
C VAL A 278 7.45 26.61 11.83
N ARG A 279 6.65 25.86 11.07
CA ARG A 279 7.00 25.44 9.70
C ARG A 279 7.14 26.65 8.77
N LYS A 280 8.25 26.72 8.04
CA LYS A 280 8.62 27.85 7.15
C LYS A 280 8.95 27.41 5.72
N GLU A 281 9.00 26.10 5.50
CA GLU A 281 9.30 25.48 4.22
C GLU A 281 8.27 25.95 3.17
N PRO A 282 8.73 26.24 1.94
CA PRO A 282 7.84 26.63 0.85
C PRO A 282 7.11 25.37 0.33
N ASP A 283 6.05 25.00 1.04
CA ASP A 283 5.20 23.84 0.76
C ASP A 283 3.76 24.10 1.20
N GLN A 284 2.90 23.07 1.26
CA GLN A 284 1.46 23.22 1.56
C GLN A 284 0.98 22.70 2.93
N LEU A 285 1.80 21.93 3.64
CA LEU A 285 1.35 21.23 4.85
C LEU A 285 1.23 22.08 6.10
N PHE A 286 0.18 21.85 6.91
CA PHE A 286 0.20 22.19 8.33
C PHE A 286 1.33 21.46 9.10
N ASP A 287 1.71 22.02 10.24
CA ASP A 287 2.69 21.42 11.16
C ASP A 287 2.07 20.76 12.39
N HIS A 288 0.76 20.92 12.58
CA HIS A 288 -0.03 20.20 13.56
C HIS A 288 -1.50 20.03 13.12
N TYR A 289 -2.10 18.94 13.59
CA TYR A 289 -3.53 18.63 13.45
C TYR A 289 -4.06 18.08 14.78
N ALA A 290 -5.28 18.46 15.14
CA ALA A 290 -6.09 17.85 16.18
C ALA A 290 -7.50 17.67 15.65
N VAL A 291 -7.90 16.43 15.40
CA VAL A 291 -9.17 16.08 14.75
C VAL A 291 -9.97 15.15 15.63
N GLU A 292 -11.23 15.49 15.85
CA GLU A 292 -12.22 14.66 16.52
C GLU A 292 -13.12 13.99 15.48
N TYR A 293 -13.21 12.68 15.55
CA TYR A 293 -14.13 11.88 14.76
C TYR A 293 -15.27 11.39 15.65
N THR A 294 -16.49 11.39 15.12
CA THR A 294 -17.68 10.83 15.78
C THR A 294 -18.09 9.52 15.11
N PHE A 295 -18.32 8.47 15.88
CA PHE A 295 -18.91 7.22 15.41
C PHE A 295 -20.44 7.23 15.53
N ALA A 296 -21.11 6.29 14.86
CA ALA A 296 -22.58 6.23 14.82
C ALA A 296 -23.24 6.07 16.21
N ASP A 297 -22.54 5.46 17.17
CA ASP A 297 -23.00 5.31 18.56
C ASP A 297 -22.70 6.53 19.45
N GLY A 298 -22.12 7.59 18.89
CA GLY A 298 -21.78 8.82 19.60
C GLY A 298 -20.42 8.79 20.32
N THR A 299 -19.72 7.64 20.35
CA THR A 299 -18.34 7.59 20.85
C THR A 299 -17.39 8.35 19.94
N ARG A 300 -16.22 8.72 20.47
CA ARG A 300 -15.29 9.63 19.79
C ARG A 300 -13.89 9.03 19.63
N LEU A 301 -13.24 9.42 18.54
CA LEU A 301 -11.80 9.24 18.32
C LEU A 301 -11.15 10.62 18.24
N MET A 302 -10.10 10.84 19.02
CA MET A 302 -9.26 12.02 18.90
C MET A 302 -7.95 11.66 18.21
N ALA A 303 -7.64 12.31 17.09
CA ALA A 303 -6.40 12.11 16.36
C ALA A 303 -5.53 13.37 16.47
N GLN A 304 -4.32 13.21 16.98
CA GLN A 304 -3.32 14.26 17.07
C GLN A 304 -2.10 13.88 16.25
N GLY A 305 -1.65 14.84 15.47
CA GLY A 305 -0.42 14.68 14.74
C GLY A 305 0.35 15.99 14.74
N ARG A 306 1.67 15.88 14.87
CA ARG A 306 2.53 17.05 14.99
C ARG A 306 3.93 16.81 14.44
N HIS A 307 4.47 17.86 13.82
CA HIS A 307 5.79 17.93 13.19
C HIS A 307 6.65 19.03 13.80
N LEU A 308 6.78 19.06 15.13
CA LEU A 308 7.56 20.10 15.84
C LEU A 308 8.72 19.46 16.62
N ALA A 309 9.91 20.06 16.57
CA ALA A 309 11.04 19.60 17.37
C ALA A 309 10.90 20.07 18.83
N GLY A 310 11.39 19.28 19.79
CA GLY A 310 11.48 19.69 21.20
C GLY A 310 10.18 19.67 22.01
N CYS A 311 9.11 19.05 21.50
CA CYS A 311 7.84 18.90 22.21
C CYS A 311 7.63 17.46 22.73
N TRP A 312 6.65 17.26 23.61
CA TRP A 312 6.21 15.93 24.04
C TRP A 312 5.90 15.03 22.84
N GLY A 313 6.38 13.78 22.87
CA GLY A 313 6.27 12.85 21.76
C GLY A 313 5.67 11.52 22.17
N PHE A 314 4.65 11.08 21.42
CA PHE A 314 4.10 9.75 21.47
C PHE A 314 3.73 9.29 20.06
N PHE A 315 3.94 8.01 19.78
CA PHE A 315 3.61 7.38 18.51
C PHE A 315 2.91 6.06 18.80
N GLY A 316 1.61 6.02 18.56
CA GLY A 316 0.75 4.92 18.98
C GLY A 316 -0.67 5.37 19.23
N ASP A 317 -1.47 4.41 19.69
CA ASP A 317 -2.86 4.60 20.04
C ASP A 317 -3.09 4.30 21.52
N VAL A 318 -3.91 5.12 22.16
CA VAL A 318 -4.42 4.88 23.51
C VAL A 318 -5.92 4.62 23.43
N ILE A 319 -6.35 3.47 23.91
CA ILE A 319 -7.75 3.04 23.88
C ILE A 319 -8.30 3.06 25.29
N HIS A 320 -9.45 3.70 25.50
CA HIS A 320 -10.18 3.65 26.76
C HIS A 320 -11.49 2.90 26.57
N GLY A 321 -11.67 1.86 27.37
CA GLY A 321 -12.94 1.17 27.51
C GLY A 321 -13.57 1.40 28.89
N ALA A 322 -14.81 0.93 29.06
CA ALA A 322 -15.58 1.09 30.30
C ALA A 322 -14.93 0.43 31.54
N LYS A 323 -14.05 -0.56 31.35
CA LYS A 323 -13.43 -1.36 32.42
C LYS A 323 -11.89 -1.33 32.40
N GLY A 324 -11.27 -0.65 31.45
CA GLY A 324 -9.82 -0.69 31.29
C GLY A 324 -9.30 0.16 30.14
N SER A 325 -8.03 -0.05 29.78
CA SER A 325 -7.38 0.67 28.69
C SER A 325 -6.37 -0.18 27.93
N ALA A 326 -5.93 0.29 26.78
CA ALA A 326 -4.85 -0.33 26.01
C ALA A 326 -3.91 0.72 25.40
N ILE A 327 -2.66 0.32 25.18
CA ILE A 327 -1.67 1.05 24.39
C ILE A 327 -1.24 0.15 23.24
N LEU A 328 -1.52 0.53 22.00
CA LEU A 328 -1.32 -0.30 20.80
C LEU A 328 -1.07 0.56 19.54
N GLY A 329 -1.08 -0.03 18.34
CA GLY A 329 -0.97 0.73 17.08
C GLY A 329 0.43 0.83 16.49
N GLU A 330 0.57 1.63 15.43
CA GLU A 330 1.88 1.91 14.83
C GLU A 330 2.76 2.65 15.84
N GLY A 331 4.05 2.28 15.91
CA GLY A 331 4.97 2.80 16.94
C GLY A 331 4.92 2.04 18.28
N GLN A 332 3.95 1.15 18.49
CA GLN A 332 3.85 0.30 19.68
C GLN A 332 4.14 -1.17 19.34
N PRO A 333 5.43 -1.59 19.30
CA PRO A 333 5.80 -2.96 18.95
C PRO A 333 5.37 -3.98 20.03
N GLN A 334 4.99 -3.53 21.21
CA GLN A 334 4.48 -4.35 22.30
C GLN A 334 3.14 -3.79 22.74
N PRO A 335 2.04 -4.16 22.06
CA PRO A 335 0.73 -3.74 22.51
C PRO A 335 0.47 -4.27 23.92
N ARG A 336 -0.21 -3.47 24.73
CA ARG A 336 -0.45 -3.69 26.17
C ARG A 336 -1.92 -3.42 26.48
N ILE A 337 -2.51 -4.25 27.34
CA ILE A 337 -3.88 -4.11 27.82
C ILE A 337 -3.85 -4.05 29.35
N TYR A 338 -4.67 -3.16 29.92
CA TYR A 338 -4.71 -2.84 31.33
C TYR A 338 -6.14 -2.94 31.87
N LYS A 339 -6.30 -3.42 33.11
CA LYS A 339 -7.59 -3.47 33.83
C LYS A 339 -8.03 -2.13 34.43
N SER A 340 -7.33 -1.04 34.15
CA SER A 340 -7.67 0.31 34.59
C SER A 340 -7.20 1.36 33.56
N HIS A 341 -7.64 2.61 33.72
CA HIS A 341 -7.16 3.74 32.92
C HIS A 341 -5.78 4.26 33.38
N VAL A 342 -5.36 3.91 34.60
CA VAL A 342 -4.00 4.21 35.08
C VAL A 342 -3.07 3.08 34.63
N GLN A 343 -2.31 3.34 33.57
CA GLN A 343 -1.50 2.34 32.87
C GLN A 343 -0.17 2.09 33.60
N THR A 344 -0.17 1.18 34.58
CA THR A 344 1.00 0.80 35.38
C THR A 344 1.30 -0.70 35.23
N PRO A 345 2.49 -1.19 35.66
CA PRO A 345 2.77 -2.63 35.69
C PRO A 345 1.74 -3.44 36.49
N GLU A 346 1.17 -2.88 37.56
CA GLU A 346 0.19 -3.55 38.43
C GLU A 346 -1.19 -3.68 37.79
N SER A 347 -1.52 -2.78 36.85
CA SER A 347 -2.76 -2.84 36.08
C SER A 347 -2.63 -3.60 34.75
N LEU A 348 -1.41 -3.96 34.34
CA LEU A 348 -1.17 -4.73 33.12
C LEU A 348 -1.79 -6.13 33.22
N ILE A 349 -2.67 -6.47 32.29
CA ILE A 349 -3.29 -7.81 32.21
C ILE A 349 -2.82 -8.61 31.00
N TRP A 350 -2.37 -7.94 29.95
CA TRP A 350 -1.82 -8.60 28.78
C TRP A 350 -0.75 -7.77 28.07
N GLN A 351 0.27 -8.46 27.58
CA GLN A 351 1.28 -7.94 26.67
C GLN A 351 1.79 -9.09 25.80
N HIS A 352 2.03 -8.84 24.52
CA HIS A 352 2.59 -9.87 23.63
C HIS A 352 3.99 -10.32 24.07
N LYS A 353 4.16 -11.64 24.25
CA LYS A 353 5.44 -12.28 24.64
C LYS A 353 6.09 -13.14 23.55
N GLY A 354 5.42 -13.32 22.41
CA GLY A 354 5.89 -14.21 21.34
C GLY A 354 6.90 -13.58 20.38
N PRO A 355 7.43 -14.37 19.42
CA PRO A 355 8.25 -13.82 18.35
C PRO A 355 7.46 -12.80 17.53
N ARG A 356 8.18 -11.85 16.94
CA ARG A 356 7.61 -10.83 16.06
C ARG A 356 8.06 -11.10 14.65
N ARG A 357 7.10 -11.14 13.73
CA ARG A 357 7.37 -11.13 12.30
C ARG A 357 7.22 -9.71 11.80
N SER A 358 8.02 -9.35 10.79
CA SER A 358 7.90 -8.06 10.13
C SER A 358 6.49 -7.94 9.53
N PRO A 359 5.67 -6.95 9.92
CA PRO A 359 4.33 -6.79 9.32
C PRO A 359 4.41 -6.52 7.81
N TYR A 360 5.46 -5.81 7.38
CA TYR A 360 5.78 -5.59 5.97
C TYR A 360 6.07 -6.89 5.19
N GLN A 361 6.59 -7.94 5.84
CA GLN A 361 6.76 -9.22 5.17
C GLN A 361 5.43 -10.00 5.17
N VAL A 362 4.68 -9.96 6.28
CA VAL A 362 3.43 -10.72 6.43
C VAL A 362 2.38 -10.28 5.40
N GLU A 363 2.26 -8.99 5.10
CA GLU A 363 1.31 -8.50 4.09
C GLU A 363 1.62 -9.05 2.69
N HIS A 364 2.91 -9.16 2.34
CA HIS A 364 3.36 -9.78 1.10
C HIS A 364 3.19 -11.31 1.13
N ASP A 365 3.53 -11.97 2.24
CA ASP A 365 3.33 -13.42 2.39
C ASP A 365 1.86 -13.80 2.17
N ARG A 366 0.93 -13.03 2.75
CA ARG A 366 -0.53 -13.23 2.58
C ARG A 366 -0.97 -13.00 1.13
N LEU A 367 -0.49 -11.94 0.47
CA LEU A 367 -0.77 -11.70 -0.95
C LEU A 367 -0.33 -12.88 -1.81
N PHE A 368 0.93 -13.31 -1.68
CA PHE A 368 1.50 -14.34 -2.53
C PHE A 368 0.95 -15.73 -2.21
N GLU A 369 0.63 -16.02 -0.94
CA GLU A 369 -0.11 -17.22 -0.57
C GLU A 369 -1.48 -17.25 -1.25
N ALA A 370 -2.23 -16.14 -1.19
CA ALA A 370 -3.55 -16.06 -1.82
C ALA A 370 -3.48 -16.23 -3.34
N ILE A 371 -2.46 -15.69 -3.99
CA ILE A 371 -2.23 -15.90 -5.43
C ILE A 371 -1.95 -17.37 -5.73
N ARG A 372 -0.99 -17.97 -5.02
CA ARG A 372 -0.55 -19.35 -5.29
C ARG A 372 -1.59 -20.41 -4.95
N GLN A 373 -2.44 -20.13 -3.99
CA GLN A 373 -3.51 -21.04 -3.56
C GLN A 373 -4.88 -20.66 -4.13
N ASP A 374 -4.93 -19.66 -5.01
CA ASP A 374 -6.15 -19.10 -5.60
C ASP A 374 -7.25 -18.77 -4.58
N LYS A 375 -6.85 -18.20 -3.44
CA LYS A 375 -7.79 -17.74 -2.41
C LYS A 375 -8.30 -16.34 -2.75
N PRO A 376 -9.60 -16.05 -2.56
CA PRO A 376 -10.09 -14.68 -2.58
C PRO A 376 -9.36 -13.83 -1.54
N TYR A 377 -8.73 -12.73 -1.96
CA TYR A 377 -8.00 -11.84 -1.07
C TYR A 377 -7.94 -10.42 -1.63
N ASN A 378 -8.86 -9.56 -1.21
CA ASN A 378 -8.95 -8.19 -1.72
C ASN A 378 -9.21 -7.23 -0.56
N GLU A 379 -8.20 -6.43 -0.24
CA GLU A 379 -8.24 -5.47 0.87
C GLU A 379 -8.67 -4.06 0.46
N THR A 380 -8.96 -3.85 -0.83
CA THR A 380 -9.17 -2.50 -1.40
C THR A 380 -10.24 -1.69 -0.67
N GLU A 381 -11.36 -2.31 -0.28
CA GLU A 381 -12.43 -1.59 0.41
C GLU A 381 -11.98 -1.02 1.75
N ARG A 382 -11.30 -1.84 2.58
CA ARG A 382 -10.74 -1.38 3.86
C ARG A 382 -9.70 -0.29 3.65
N CYS A 383 -8.82 -0.47 2.66
CA CYS A 383 -7.80 0.52 2.32
C CYS A 383 -8.41 1.86 1.92
N ALA A 384 -9.42 1.84 1.06
CA ALA A 384 -10.16 3.03 0.65
C ALA A 384 -10.84 3.71 1.84
N LYS A 385 -11.51 2.95 2.72
CA LYS A 385 -12.16 3.51 3.91
C LYS A 385 -11.16 4.09 4.92
N ALA A 386 -10.02 3.43 5.13
CA ALA A 386 -8.94 3.96 5.98
C ALA A 386 -8.40 5.30 5.45
N ALA A 387 -8.14 5.39 4.14
CA ALA A 387 -7.73 6.65 3.52
C ALA A 387 -8.83 7.70 3.58
N MET A 388 -10.09 7.33 3.36
CA MET A 388 -11.22 8.24 3.45
C MET A 388 -11.38 8.82 4.86
N ALA A 389 -11.11 8.05 5.92
CA ALA A 389 -11.08 8.58 7.28
C ALA A 389 -10.00 9.67 7.46
N GLY A 390 -8.78 9.44 6.95
CA GLY A 390 -7.73 10.46 6.94
C GLY A 390 -8.07 11.70 6.10
N ILE A 391 -8.71 11.50 4.94
CA ILE A 391 -9.19 12.59 4.06
C ILE A 391 -10.28 13.41 4.76
N LEU A 392 -11.25 12.74 5.41
CA LEU A 392 -12.32 13.37 6.18
C LEU A 392 -11.76 14.28 7.28
N GLY A 393 -10.79 13.78 8.05
CA GLY A 393 -10.18 14.59 9.10
C GLY A 393 -9.41 15.79 8.57
N ARG A 394 -8.74 15.64 7.42
CA ARG A 394 -8.10 16.76 6.75
C ARG A 394 -9.12 17.79 6.29
N MET A 395 -10.17 17.36 5.59
CA MET A 395 -11.24 18.25 5.13
C MET A 395 -11.82 19.04 6.31
N ALA A 396 -12.10 18.37 7.43
CA ALA A 396 -12.56 19.03 8.65
C ALA A 396 -11.57 20.09 9.18
N ALA A 397 -10.31 19.72 9.38
CA ALA A 397 -9.31 20.63 9.93
C ALA A 397 -8.96 21.81 9.00
N GLU A 398 -8.77 21.55 7.71
CA GLU A 398 -8.37 22.56 6.73
C GLU A 398 -9.50 23.54 6.38
N SER A 399 -10.77 23.10 6.45
CA SER A 399 -11.93 23.99 6.29
C SER A 399 -12.37 24.67 7.58
N GLY A 400 -12.05 24.11 8.75
CA GLY A 400 -12.57 24.55 10.05
C GLY A 400 -14.06 24.21 10.25
N LYS A 401 -14.61 23.25 9.50
CA LYS A 401 -16.02 22.85 9.56
C LYS A 401 -16.19 21.45 10.12
N LEU A 402 -17.38 21.18 10.68
CA LEU A 402 -17.85 19.81 10.80
C LEU A 402 -18.18 19.30 9.41
N VAL A 403 -17.66 18.13 9.06
CA VAL A 403 -17.88 17.47 7.78
C VAL A 403 -18.39 16.06 8.05
N THR A 404 -19.48 15.65 7.40
CA THR A 404 -19.96 14.27 7.48
C THR A 404 -19.22 13.37 6.51
N TRP A 405 -19.18 12.07 6.81
CA TRP A 405 -18.58 11.07 5.93
C TRP A 405 -19.22 11.09 4.54
N ASP A 406 -20.55 11.19 4.48
CA ASP A 406 -21.31 11.17 3.22
C ASP A 406 -21.04 12.42 2.38
N GLU A 407 -21.01 13.62 2.99
CA GLU A 407 -20.62 14.86 2.28
C GLU A 407 -19.20 14.75 1.73
N ALA A 408 -18.26 14.29 2.56
CA ALA A 408 -16.87 14.12 2.16
C ALA A 408 -16.73 13.14 0.99
N LEU A 409 -17.35 11.96 1.08
CA LEU A 409 -17.27 10.93 0.05
C LEU A 409 -18.02 11.32 -1.25
N ALA A 410 -19.04 12.17 -1.15
CA ALA A 410 -19.78 12.70 -2.30
C ALA A 410 -19.08 13.88 -3.00
N SER A 411 -18.08 14.49 -2.38
CA SER A 411 -17.35 15.64 -2.97
C SER A 411 -16.78 15.32 -4.35
N ASN A 412 -16.85 16.31 -5.24
CA ASN A 412 -16.25 16.27 -6.58
C ASN A 412 -14.98 17.13 -6.67
N LEU A 413 -14.50 17.65 -5.54
CA LEU A 413 -13.26 18.40 -5.50
C LEU A 413 -12.08 17.46 -5.73
N GLU A 414 -11.35 17.70 -6.82
CA GLU A 414 -10.09 17.04 -7.14
C GLU A 414 -8.92 17.94 -6.73
N LEU A 415 -7.96 17.38 -6.01
CA LEU A 415 -6.72 18.12 -5.69
C LEU A 415 -5.73 18.10 -6.85
N SER A 416 -5.87 17.12 -7.73
CA SER A 416 -4.97 16.88 -8.86
C SER A 416 -5.75 16.78 -10.18
N PRO A 417 -6.47 17.84 -10.58
CA PRO A 417 -7.30 17.82 -11.76
C PRO A 417 -6.49 17.49 -13.02
N GLY A 418 -6.99 16.54 -13.80
CA GLY A 418 -6.39 16.12 -15.08
C GLY A 418 -5.11 15.29 -14.95
N LEU A 419 -4.78 14.76 -13.76
CA LEU A 419 -3.53 14.01 -13.50
C LEU A 419 -3.29 12.85 -14.48
N ASP A 420 -4.36 12.22 -14.99
CA ASP A 420 -4.31 11.15 -16.00
C ASP A 420 -3.61 11.56 -17.32
N HIS A 421 -3.49 12.85 -17.59
CA HIS A 421 -2.94 13.42 -18.83
C HIS A 421 -1.60 14.15 -18.63
N TYR A 422 -1.03 14.11 -17.42
CA TYR A 422 0.19 14.85 -17.13
C TYR A 422 1.40 14.26 -17.87
N THR A 423 2.26 15.16 -18.31
CA THR A 423 3.62 14.89 -18.80
C THR A 423 4.62 15.52 -17.84
N MET A 424 5.92 15.26 -17.98
CA MET A 424 6.92 15.89 -17.09
C MET A 424 7.05 17.41 -17.30
N GLU A 425 6.48 17.88 -18.41
CA GLU A 425 6.39 19.26 -18.86
C GLU A 425 5.10 19.96 -18.40
N SER A 426 4.14 19.22 -17.83
CA SER A 426 2.91 19.80 -17.29
C SER A 426 3.18 20.65 -16.05
N ASP A 427 2.40 21.71 -15.86
CA ASP A 427 2.39 22.44 -14.60
C ASP A 427 1.62 21.64 -13.52
N PRO A 428 2.10 21.61 -12.26
CA PRO A 428 1.34 21.05 -11.17
C PRO A 428 0.13 21.94 -10.84
N PRO A 429 -0.88 21.40 -10.13
CA PRO A 429 -2.10 22.13 -9.81
C PRO A 429 -1.88 23.34 -8.89
N VAL A 430 -0.70 23.44 -8.26
CA VAL A 430 -0.33 24.53 -7.36
C VAL A 430 1.03 25.09 -7.76
N MET A 431 1.09 26.40 -7.96
CA MET A 431 2.31 27.13 -8.30
C MET A 431 2.72 28.04 -7.15
N PRO A 432 4.03 28.29 -6.94
CA PRO A 432 4.46 29.27 -5.97
C PRO A 432 4.15 30.69 -6.44
N ASP A 433 3.94 31.61 -5.50
CA ASP A 433 3.87 33.04 -5.75
C ASP A 433 5.25 33.64 -6.13
N PRO A 434 5.35 34.93 -6.47
CA PRO A 434 6.63 35.56 -6.81
C PRO A 434 7.68 35.55 -5.68
N GLN A 435 7.29 35.25 -4.44
CA GLN A 435 8.17 35.09 -3.29
C GLN A 435 8.53 33.61 -3.03
N GLY A 436 8.08 32.67 -3.87
CA GLY A 436 8.35 31.25 -3.74
C GLY A 436 7.45 30.53 -2.74
N ARG A 437 6.33 31.13 -2.31
CA ARG A 437 5.40 30.55 -1.32
C ARG A 437 4.25 29.84 -2.01
N TYR A 438 3.81 28.72 -1.47
CA TYR A 438 2.65 27.97 -1.97
C TYR A 438 1.39 28.30 -1.19
N PRO A 439 0.19 28.10 -1.77
CA PRO A 439 -1.05 28.21 -1.04
C PRO A 439 -1.12 27.17 0.09
N ILE A 440 -1.48 27.64 1.27
CA ILE A 440 -1.68 26.87 2.50
C ILE A 440 -3.16 26.94 2.83
N ALA A 441 -3.73 25.85 3.34
CA ALA A 441 -5.11 25.87 3.81
C ALA A 441 -5.31 26.93 4.91
N MET A 442 -6.41 27.67 4.81
CA MET A 442 -6.87 28.67 5.77
C MET A 442 -8.23 28.22 6.32
N PRO A 443 -8.29 27.68 7.56
CA PRO A 443 -9.55 27.30 8.18
C PRO A 443 -10.52 28.49 8.23
N GLY A 444 -11.79 28.24 7.89
CA GLY A 444 -12.81 29.27 7.70
C GLY A 444 -12.95 29.78 6.24
N GLU A 445 -11.91 29.60 5.42
CA GLU A 445 -11.88 30.08 4.03
C GLU A 445 -11.72 28.96 2.98
N THR A 446 -10.93 27.94 3.31
CA THR A 446 -10.57 26.89 2.36
C THR A 446 -11.76 25.99 2.03
N LYS A 447 -12.01 25.82 0.73
CA LYS A 447 -13.01 24.90 0.23
C LYS A 447 -12.41 23.50 0.12
N VAL A 448 -13.07 22.54 0.75
CA VAL A 448 -12.62 21.13 0.83
C VAL A 448 -13.65 20.13 0.34
N LEU A 449 -14.86 20.60 -0.01
CA LEU A 449 -15.99 19.83 -0.51
C LEU A 449 -16.38 20.29 -1.91
#